data_AF-A0A356U6L2-F1
#
_entry.id   AF-A0A356U6L2-F1
#
_cell.length_a   1.000
_cell.length_b   1.000
_cell.length_c   1.000
_cell.angle_alpha   90.00
_cell.angle_beta   90.00
_cell.angle_gamma   90.00
#
_symmetry.space_group_name_H-M   'P 1'
#
loop_
_entity.id
_entity.type
_entity.pdbx_description
1 polymer ?
#
loop_
_entity_poly.entity_id
_entity_poly.type
_entity_poly.pdbx_seq_one_letter_code
_entity_poly.pdbx_strand_id
1 'polypeptide(L)'
;MTENQYSIDGKANIIVERDLLKAYLEVVPPAGGGNPCNMEMVKQALAEKNISYGISEDSIKEALEEENWGYKILVAEGKAPVNGRDAKLIYKFPLPSERIGPKIDEKGKVNYHDLGLIYNVKMGELLVEKIPGDDGIPGTSVLGTEIPAKKGKDIRLPRGSNTVADEDELNLYATIDGHVTTVDNKVMVNPVLTIAGDVDYSTGDVDFVGNVSISGNINSGFKVNSGGDVEVRGFIEGAEVTAAGSIMVRGGITGCMKTLIKARDSIYAHFVENSRLDAGRDVIVREAIMQSFIKAGGNIKVSDRRALIVGGTVQAGREVEAKVIGSRLATQTIVEVGVNPHLRDEYHTLTREKDEKRKTMDIINHNLQMFQRSGISPENLSEKRKIELIKMLDSLKSLRQELEQITERIIIIENQFQKIQAAKVRVLETVYPGVRISIGQSIYIVNDPIRYSEFILDQGEVRLTSLR
;
A
#
# COMPACT_ATOMS: atom_id res chain seq x y z
N MET A 1 103.83 -9.36 22.42
CA MET A 1 102.59 -8.86 21.80
C MET A 1 101.57 -8.78 22.91
N THR A 2 101.37 -7.60 23.47
CA THR A 2 100.33 -7.33 24.48
C THR A 2 99.07 -6.96 23.73
N GLU A 3 98.10 -7.87 23.67
CA GLU A 3 96.76 -7.56 23.16
C GLU A 3 96.11 -6.57 24.14
N ASN A 4 95.86 -5.34 23.68
CA ASN A 4 94.96 -4.43 24.36
C ASN A 4 93.57 -5.10 24.39
N GLN A 5 93.18 -5.65 25.54
CA GLN A 5 91.79 -6.00 25.80
C GLN A 5 90.99 -4.71 25.88
N TYR A 6 90.31 -4.37 24.78
CA TYR A 6 89.29 -3.32 24.78
C TYR A 6 88.10 -3.83 25.61
N SER A 7 87.86 -3.19 26.76
CA SER A 7 86.64 -3.39 27.53
C SER A 7 85.49 -2.67 26.84
N ILE A 8 84.40 -3.40 26.59
CA ILE A 8 83.18 -2.88 25.96
C ILE A 8 82.04 -3.07 26.97
N ASP A 9 81.46 -1.97 27.43
CA ASP A 9 80.29 -1.98 28.29
C ASP A 9 79.05 -2.50 27.55
N GLY A 10 78.12 -3.12 28.30
CA GLY A 10 76.84 -3.56 27.77
C GLY A 10 76.01 -2.38 27.27
N LYS A 11 75.23 -2.59 26.20
CA LYS A 11 74.43 -1.53 25.58
C LYS A 11 72.96 -1.91 25.50
N ALA A 12 72.09 -0.95 25.80
CA ALA A 12 70.66 -1.04 25.54
C ALA A 12 70.39 -0.59 24.10
N ASN A 13 70.01 -1.51 23.22
CA ASN A 13 69.55 -1.17 21.88
C ASN A 13 68.02 -1.22 21.85
N ILE A 14 67.39 -0.13 21.41
CA ILE A 14 65.93 -0.03 21.34
C ILE A 14 65.50 0.01 19.89
N ILE A 15 64.63 -0.94 19.55
CA ILE A 15 64.10 -1.14 18.21
C ILE A 15 62.61 -0.85 18.27
N VAL A 16 62.19 0.24 17.62
CA VAL A 16 60.78 0.59 17.47
C VAL A 16 60.27 0.05 16.14
N GLU A 17 59.11 -0.59 16.14
CA GLU A 17 58.47 -1.06 14.91
C GLU A 17 57.98 0.11 14.05
N ARG A 18 57.80 -0.13 12.74
CA ARG A 18 57.43 0.91 11.77
C ARG A 18 56.04 1.51 12.03
N ASP A 19 55.15 0.76 12.66
CA ASP A 19 53.81 1.20 13.05
C ASP A 19 53.80 2.03 14.36
N LEU A 20 54.96 2.16 15.01
CA LEU A 20 55.15 2.86 16.28
C LEU A 20 54.27 2.31 17.43
N LEU A 21 53.77 1.08 17.31
CA LEU A 21 52.94 0.44 18.33
C LEU A 21 53.75 -0.42 19.30
N LYS A 22 54.95 -0.84 18.92
CA LYS A 22 55.78 -1.71 19.77
C LYS A 22 57.22 -1.21 19.81
N ALA A 23 57.80 -1.24 21.01
CA ALA A 23 59.23 -1.02 21.22
C ALA A 23 59.84 -2.24 21.89
N TYR A 24 60.94 -2.72 21.30
CA TYR A 24 61.71 -3.84 21.79
C TYR A 24 63.04 -3.37 22.34
N LEU A 25 63.44 -3.93 23.47
CA LEU A 25 64.77 -3.77 24.05
C LEU A 25 65.59 -5.02 23.73
N GLU A 26 66.79 -4.80 23.23
CA GLU A 26 67.81 -5.81 23.03
C GLU A 26 69.04 -5.39 23.84
N VAL A 27 69.37 -6.17 24.86
CA VAL A 27 70.54 -5.93 25.71
C VAL A 27 71.74 -6.64 25.10
N VAL A 28 72.74 -5.86 24.73
CA VAL A 28 74.02 -6.37 24.22
C VAL A 28 74.94 -6.64 25.42
N PRO A 29 75.47 -7.87 25.56
CA PRO A 29 76.31 -8.23 26.70
C PRO A 29 77.65 -7.47 26.69
N PRO A 30 78.24 -7.18 27.86
CA PRO A 30 79.58 -6.60 27.96
C PRO A 30 80.67 -7.59 27.52
N ALA A 31 81.79 -7.08 27.00
CA ALA A 31 82.95 -7.88 26.61
C ALA A 31 84.23 -7.34 27.24
N GLY A 32 85.18 -8.21 27.59
CA GLY A 32 86.50 -7.78 28.08
C GLY A 32 86.52 -7.11 29.46
N GLY A 33 85.53 -7.37 30.31
CA GLY A 33 85.42 -6.81 31.67
C GLY A 33 84.61 -5.52 31.78
N GLY A 34 83.78 -5.20 30.78
CA GLY A 34 82.85 -4.07 30.80
C GLY A 34 81.69 -4.27 31.78
N ASN A 35 81.05 -3.17 32.18
CA ASN A 35 79.90 -3.23 33.09
C ASN A 35 78.63 -3.72 32.37
N PRO A 36 77.78 -4.53 33.03
CA PRO A 36 76.50 -4.94 32.46
C PRO A 36 75.56 -3.74 32.31
N CYS A 37 74.65 -3.82 31.34
CA CYS A 37 73.64 -2.79 31.13
C CYS A 37 72.75 -2.69 32.38
N ASN A 38 72.50 -1.47 32.87
CA ASN A 38 71.67 -1.25 34.05
C ASN A 38 70.35 -0.54 33.69
N MET A 39 69.43 -0.47 34.65
CA MET A 39 68.12 0.18 34.49
C MET A 39 68.23 1.66 34.10
N GLU A 40 69.28 2.36 34.53
CA GLU A 40 69.50 3.77 34.18
C GLU A 40 69.89 3.93 32.70
N MET A 41 70.75 3.05 32.18
CA MET A 41 71.13 3.01 30.77
C MET A 41 69.94 2.67 29.87
N VAL A 42 69.04 1.79 30.32
CA VAL A 42 67.80 1.49 29.59
C VAL A 42 66.85 2.69 29.60
N LYS A 43 66.68 3.36 30.75
CA LYS A 43 65.85 4.57 30.84
C LYS A 43 66.39 5.71 29.99
N GLN A 44 67.71 5.88 29.94
CA GLN A 44 68.37 6.84 29.04
C GLN A 44 68.15 6.49 27.58
N ALA A 45 68.32 5.22 27.19
CA ALA A 45 68.07 4.78 25.82
C ALA A 45 66.59 4.98 25.41
N LEU A 46 65.63 4.69 26.30
CA LEU A 46 64.20 4.92 26.08
C LEU A 46 63.90 6.41 25.89
N ALA A 47 64.52 7.26 26.70
CA ALA A 47 64.41 8.72 26.60
C ALA A 47 65.04 9.26 25.30
N GLU A 48 66.20 8.75 24.89
CA GLU A 48 66.85 9.11 23.61
C GLU A 48 65.97 8.77 22.39
N LYS A 49 65.16 7.71 22.50
CA LYS A 49 64.17 7.32 21.48
C LYS A 49 62.79 7.95 21.67
N ASN A 50 62.62 8.83 22.66
CA ASN A 50 61.36 9.50 23.02
C ASN A 50 60.19 8.53 23.33
N ILE A 51 60.48 7.34 23.84
CA ILE A 51 59.42 6.40 24.26
C ILE A 51 58.87 6.86 25.61
N SER A 52 57.59 7.17 25.65
CA SER A 52 56.93 7.82 26.79
C SER A 52 55.62 7.17 27.20
N TYR A 53 55.11 6.22 26.42
CA TYR A 53 53.81 5.61 26.63
C TYR A 53 53.88 4.08 26.58
N GLY A 54 53.14 3.41 27.47
CA GLY A 54 52.99 1.95 27.47
C GLY A 54 54.22 1.16 27.93
N ILE A 55 55.14 1.80 28.66
CA ILE A 55 56.38 1.18 29.15
C ILE A 55 56.07 0.17 30.27
N SER A 56 56.55 -1.06 30.12
CA SER A 56 56.45 -2.11 31.13
C SER A 56 57.76 -2.22 31.91
N GLU A 57 57.77 -1.78 33.17
CA GLU A 57 58.96 -1.87 34.02
C GLU A 57 59.37 -3.32 34.30
N ASP A 58 58.41 -4.24 34.34
CA ASP A 58 58.68 -5.66 34.62
C ASP A 58 59.33 -6.35 33.41
N SER A 59 58.89 -6.01 32.19
CA SER A 59 59.53 -6.50 30.95
C SER A 59 60.94 -5.94 30.76
N ILE A 60 61.22 -4.74 31.29
CA ILE A 60 62.58 -4.19 31.30
C ILE A 60 63.47 -4.96 32.28
N LYS A 61 62.97 -5.33 33.47
CA LYS A 61 63.74 -6.13 34.43
C LYS A 61 64.05 -7.51 33.84
N GLU A 62 63.07 -8.15 33.22
CA GLU A 62 63.24 -9.43 32.52
C GLU A 62 64.30 -9.32 31.41
N ALA A 63 64.31 -8.24 30.62
CA ALA A 63 65.30 -8.03 29.58
C ALA A 63 66.73 -7.78 30.10
N LEU A 64 66.88 -7.37 31.35
CA LEU A 64 68.19 -7.15 31.98
C LEU A 64 68.78 -8.43 32.58
N GLU A 65 68.01 -9.51 32.72
CA GLU A 65 68.49 -10.81 33.18
C GLU A 65 69.45 -11.44 32.16
N GLU A 66 70.56 -12.04 32.64
CA GLU A 66 71.63 -12.56 31.77
C GLU A 66 71.14 -13.61 30.76
N GLU A 67 70.12 -14.38 31.14
CA GLU A 67 69.49 -15.41 30.30
C GLU A 67 68.77 -14.85 29.06
N ASN A 68 68.42 -13.55 29.11
CA ASN A 68 67.62 -12.86 28.10
C ASN A 68 68.45 -11.89 27.22
N TRP A 69 69.75 -11.80 27.45
CA TRP A 69 70.64 -10.97 26.63
C TRP A 69 70.70 -11.46 25.18
N GLY A 70 70.76 -10.52 24.24
CA GLY A 70 70.70 -10.79 22.80
C GLY A 70 69.31 -11.15 22.24
N TYR A 71 68.29 -11.24 23.09
CA TYR A 71 66.89 -11.38 22.65
C TYR A 71 66.16 -10.04 22.63
N LYS A 72 65.16 -9.94 21.75
CA LYS A 72 64.31 -8.75 21.63
C LYS A 72 63.08 -8.93 22.51
N ILE A 73 63.01 -8.16 23.59
CA ILE A 73 61.89 -8.22 24.55
C ILE A 73 61.02 -6.98 24.39
N LEU A 74 59.71 -7.18 24.33
CA LEU A 74 58.74 -6.08 24.22
C LEU A 74 58.73 -5.29 25.53
N VAL A 75 59.19 -4.04 25.49
CA VAL A 75 59.30 -3.18 26.68
C VAL A 75 58.32 -2.01 26.69
N ALA A 76 57.73 -1.68 25.53
CA ALA A 76 56.63 -0.74 25.48
C ALA A 76 55.59 -1.13 24.40
N GLU A 77 54.31 -0.99 24.74
CA GLU A 77 53.19 -1.25 23.83
C GLU A 77 52.23 -0.05 23.79
N GLY A 78 52.04 0.48 22.58
CA GLY A 78 51.08 1.52 22.27
C GLY A 78 49.66 0.96 22.11
N LYS A 79 48.67 1.85 22.09
CA LYS A 79 47.27 1.51 21.85
C LYS A 79 46.95 1.69 20.36
N ALA A 80 46.61 0.61 19.66
CA ALA A 80 46.23 0.68 18.26
C ALA A 80 44.95 1.52 18.04
N PRO A 81 44.86 2.30 16.94
CA PRO A 81 43.64 3.01 16.59
C PRO A 81 42.53 2.03 16.18
N VAL A 82 41.28 2.38 16.47
CA VAL A 82 40.09 1.65 16.01
C VAL A 82 39.45 2.46 14.89
N ASN A 83 39.43 1.91 13.68
CA ASN A 83 38.79 2.59 12.55
C ASN A 83 37.28 2.74 12.75
N GLY A 84 36.75 3.82 12.22
CA GLY A 84 35.31 4.03 12.13
C GLY A 84 34.63 3.05 11.17
N ARG A 85 33.39 2.71 11.47
CA ARG A 85 32.45 1.97 10.63
C ARG A 85 31.85 2.90 9.60
N ASP A 86 31.65 2.39 8.40
CA ASP A 86 31.00 3.12 7.31
C ASP A 86 29.51 3.34 7.61
N ALA A 87 28.97 4.44 7.10
CA ALA A 87 27.54 4.70 7.15
C ALA A 87 26.77 3.62 6.39
N LYS A 88 25.54 3.29 6.84
CA LYS A 88 24.71 2.25 6.23
C LYS A 88 23.30 2.76 5.99
N LEU A 89 22.71 2.41 4.84
CA LEU A 89 21.30 2.65 4.55
C LEU A 89 20.48 1.40 4.86
N ILE A 90 19.36 1.59 5.55
CA ILE A 90 18.35 0.58 5.84
C ILE A 90 17.08 0.98 5.09
N TYR A 91 16.71 0.20 4.08
CA TYR A 91 15.46 0.36 3.36
C TYR A 91 14.33 -0.28 4.16
N LYS A 92 13.23 0.45 4.37
CA LYS A 92 12.04 -0.05 5.07
C LYS A 92 11.00 -0.67 4.14
N PHE A 93 11.36 -0.86 2.87
CA PHE A 93 10.55 -1.49 1.84
C PHE A 93 11.37 -2.54 1.06
N PRO A 94 10.74 -3.57 0.49
CA PRO A 94 11.43 -4.60 -0.27
C PRO A 94 11.99 -4.01 -1.58
N LEU A 95 13.28 -4.19 -1.79
CA LEU A 95 13.95 -3.75 -3.00
C LEU A 95 13.45 -4.58 -4.20
N PRO A 96 13.51 -4.06 -5.44
CA PRO A 96 13.06 -4.81 -6.62
C PRO A 96 13.70 -6.21 -6.75
N SER A 97 14.96 -6.37 -6.29
CA SER A 97 15.68 -7.66 -6.26
C SER A 97 15.16 -8.65 -5.22
N GLU A 98 14.40 -8.18 -4.23
CA GLU A 98 13.83 -8.97 -3.13
C GLU A 98 12.35 -9.31 -3.36
N ARG A 99 11.74 -8.78 -4.43
CA ARG A 99 10.37 -9.11 -4.85
C ARG A 99 10.37 -10.47 -5.54
N ILE A 100 10.42 -11.51 -4.72
CA ILE A 100 10.30 -12.91 -5.15
C ILE A 100 8.89 -13.10 -5.71
N GLY A 101 8.79 -13.82 -6.83
CA GLY A 101 7.55 -14.07 -7.57
C GLY A 101 6.45 -14.78 -6.76
N PRO A 102 5.44 -15.35 -7.45
CA PRO A 102 4.12 -15.62 -6.88
C PRO A 102 4.18 -16.34 -5.52
N LYS A 103 3.44 -15.81 -4.54
CA LYS A 103 3.41 -16.37 -3.18
C LYS A 103 2.94 -17.82 -3.23
N ILE A 104 3.70 -18.70 -2.59
CA ILE A 104 3.34 -20.11 -2.41
C ILE A 104 2.55 -20.22 -1.11
N ASP A 105 1.31 -20.67 -1.20
CA ASP A 105 0.46 -20.93 -0.04
C ASP A 105 1.03 -22.09 0.81
N GLU A 106 0.61 -22.23 2.08
CA GLU A 106 1.08 -23.26 3.03
C GLU A 106 0.92 -24.71 2.50
N LYS A 107 0.07 -24.88 1.47
CA LYS A 107 -0.19 -26.15 0.76
C LYS A 107 0.62 -26.35 -0.52
N GLY A 108 1.60 -25.48 -0.80
CA GLY A 108 2.43 -25.55 -2.01
C GLY A 108 1.74 -25.05 -3.29
N LYS A 109 0.56 -24.42 -3.18
CA LYS A 109 -0.17 -23.88 -4.33
C LYS A 109 0.30 -22.45 -4.62
N VAL A 110 0.80 -22.23 -5.83
CA VAL A 110 1.29 -20.93 -6.29
C VAL A 110 0.11 -19.99 -6.58
N ASN A 111 0.05 -18.85 -5.92
CA ASN A 111 -0.96 -17.82 -6.17
C ASN A 111 -0.43 -16.81 -7.22
N TYR A 112 -0.84 -16.98 -8.47
CA TYR A 112 -0.47 -16.09 -9.58
C TYR A 112 -1.22 -14.75 -9.59
N HIS A 113 -2.11 -14.50 -8.61
CA HIS A 113 -2.83 -13.24 -8.48
C HIS A 113 -2.08 -12.24 -7.59
N ASP A 114 -1.28 -12.68 -6.63
CA ASP A 114 -0.50 -11.79 -5.77
C ASP A 114 1.00 -12.03 -5.99
N LEU A 115 1.57 -11.21 -6.88
CA LEU A 115 2.99 -11.25 -7.24
C LEU A 115 3.86 -10.38 -6.31
N GLY A 116 3.27 -9.63 -5.36
CA GLY A 116 4.04 -8.75 -4.45
C GLY A 116 4.88 -7.68 -5.16
N LEU A 117 4.59 -7.38 -6.43
CA LEU A 117 5.37 -6.45 -7.25
C LEU A 117 5.18 -4.99 -6.83
N ILE A 118 4.08 -4.70 -6.13
CA ILE A 118 3.65 -3.35 -5.77
C ILE A 118 3.74 -3.19 -4.24
N TYR A 119 4.62 -2.30 -3.78
CA TYR A 119 4.71 -1.86 -2.39
C TYR A 119 4.15 -0.44 -2.23
N ASN A 120 2.94 -0.36 -1.67
CA ASN A 120 2.23 0.90 -1.44
C ASN A 120 2.77 1.59 -0.18
N VAL A 121 2.95 2.91 -0.25
CA VAL A 121 3.38 3.76 0.85
C VAL A 121 2.43 4.95 1.00
N LYS A 122 2.29 5.45 2.22
CA LYS A 122 1.52 6.66 2.52
C LYS A 122 2.40 7.88 2.72
N MET A 123 1.84 9.07 2.52
CA MET A 123 2.48 10.33 2.89
C MET A 123 2.94 10.30 4.34
N GLY A 124 4.20 10.68 4.57
CA GLY A 124 4.85 10.69 5.88
C GLY A 124 5.46 9.35 6.28
N GLU A 125 5.34 8.30 5.48
CA GLU A 125 5.93 6.99 5.78
C GLU A 125 7.46 7.01 5.60
N LEU A 126 8.17 6.35 6.53
CA LEU A 126 9.63 6.24 6.51
C LEU A 126 10.06 5.20 5.45
N LEU A 127 10.87 5.64 4.49
CA LEU A 127 11.34 4.82 3.37
C LEU A 127 12.76 4.30 3.60
N VAL A 128 13.66 5.18 4.06
CA VAL A 128 15.08 4.85 4.26
C VAL A 128 15.59 5.49 5.55
N GLU A 129 16.33 4.72 6.33
CA GLU A 129 17.04 5.16 7.52
C GLU A 129 18.55 5.05 7.27
N LYS A 130 19.29 6.12 7.52
CA LYS A 130 20.74 6.17 7.46
C LYS A 130 21.30 6.01 8.88
N ILE A 131 22.07 4.96 9.08
CA ILE A 131 22.96 4.83 10.25
C ILE A 131 24.24 5.59 9.92
N PRO A 132 24.57 6.68 10.65
CA PRO A 132 25.79 7.43 10.43
C PRO A 132 27.03 6.58 10.76
N GLY A 133 28.12 6.82 10.03
CA GLY A 133 29.42 6.24 10.36
C GLY A 133 30.06 6.93 11.57
N ASP A 134 31.04 6.28 12.19
CA ASP A 134 31.83 6.84 13.29
C ASP A 134 33.21 7.34 12.82
N ASP A 135 33.78 8.26 13.60
CA ASP A 135 35.10 8.83 13.34
C ASP A 135 36.25 7.87 13.73
N GLY A 136 35.92 6.75 14.37
CA GLY A 136 36.88 5.85 14.99
C GLY A 136 37.45 6.42 16.29
N ILE A 137 38.32 5.63 16.94
CA ILE A 137 38.99 6.01 18.18
C ILE A 137 40.48 6.12 17.88
N PRO A 138 41.10 7.30 18.02
CA PRO A 138 42.54 7.46 17.85
C PRO A 138 43.33 6.55 18.79
N GLY A 139 44.44 6.04 18.27
CA GLY A 139 45.41 5.26 19.04
C GLY A 139 46.48 6.15 19.69
N THR A 140 47.37 5.54 20.44
CA THR A 140 48.53 6.21 21.04
C THR A 140 49.76 5.37 20.78
N SER A 141 50.76 5.92 20.09
CA SER A 141 52.03 5.25 19.84
C SER A 141 52.85 5.09 21.13
N VAL A 142 53.88 4.26 21.10
CA VAL A 142 54.86 4.14 22.20
C VAL A 142 55.62 5.47 22.47
N LEU A 143 55.60 6.40 21.50
CA LEU A 143 56.19 7.73 21.62
C LEU A 143 55.26 8.75 22.32
N GLY A 144 54.03 8.34 22.66
CA GLY A 144 53.03 9.22 23.26
C GLY A 144 52.31 10.12 22.24
N THR A 145 52.58 9.96 20.94
CA THR A 145 51.86 10.67 19.88
C THR A 145 50.58 9.96 19.49
N GLU A 146 49.54 10.73 19.17
CA GLU A 146 48.27 10.20 18.68
C GLU A 146 48.44 9.55 17.29
N ILE A 147 47.85 8.38 17.11
CA ILE A 147 47.74 7.71 15.81
C ILE A 147 46.31 7.92 15.30
N PRO A 148 46.09 8.68 14.22
CA PRO A 148 44.75 9.01 13.76
C PRO A 148 44.02 7.75 13.28
N ALA A 149 42.76 7.60 13.69
CA ALA A 149 41.88 6.58 13.14
C ALA A 149 41.39 6.96 11.74
N LYS A 150 41.08 5.95 10.91
CA LYS A 150 40.39 6.21 9.64
C LYS A 150 38.90 6.42 9.93
N LYS A 151 38.40 7.60 9.58
CA LYS A 151 36.97 7.92 9.60
C LYS A 151 36.21 7.00 8.64
N GLY A 152 35.05 6.50 9.08
CA GLY A 152 34.14 5.72 8.23
C GLY A 152 33.65 6.54 7.02
N LYS A 153 33.40 5.88 5.90
CA LYS A 153 32.86 6.53 4.71
C LYS A 153 31.40 6.93 4.94
N ASP A 154 31.08 8.18 4.59
CA ASP A 154 29.71 8.66 4.64
C ASP A 154 28.93 8.30 3.36
N ILE A 155 27.61 8.15 3.49
CA ILE A 155 26.68 7.83 2.40
C ILE A 155 25.54 8.85 2.44
N ARG A 156 25.18 9.40 1.28
CA ARG A 156 24.03 10.32 1.15
C ARG A 156 22.73 9.54 1.04
N LEU A 157 21.65 10.11 1.58
CA LEU A 157 20.32 9.55 1.39
C LEU A 157 19.94 9.53 -0.11
N PRO A 158 19.32 8.44 -0.59
CA PRO A 158 18.95 8.26 -1.99
C PRO A 158 17.70 9.08 -2.34
N ARG A 159 17.80 10.41 -2.30
CA ARG A 159 16.67 11.33 -2.56
C ARG A 159 16.24 11.29 -4.02
N GLY A 160 14.98 10.93 -4.26
CA GLY A 160 14.32 10.97 -5.56
C GLY A 160 13.05 11.82 -5.53
N SER A 161 12.21 11.67 -6.57
CA SER A 161 10.95 12.41 -6.66
C SER A 161 9.97 12.00 -5.57
N ASN A 162 9.23 12.97 -5.04
CA ASN A 162 8.23 12.77 -3.99
C ASN A 162 8.77 12.12 -2.70
N THR A 163 10.03 12.44 -2.38
CA THR A 163 10.67 12.08 -1.12
C THR A 163 11.25 13.33 -0.47
N VAL A 164 11.23 13.37 0.85
CA VAL A 164 11.82 14.44 1.66
C VAL A 164 12.65 13.82 2.76
N ALA A 165 13.77 14.43 3.10
CA ALA A 165 14.56 13.98 4.24
C ALA A 165 14.40 14.94 5.41
N ASP A 166 14.69 14.45 6.61
CA ASP A 166 14.76 15.28 7.82
C ASP A 166 15.95 16.27 7.79
N GLU A 167 15.94 17.18 8.77
CA GLU A 167 16.98 18.21 8.93
C GLU A 167 18.37 17.60 9.14
N ASP A 168 18.43 16.46 9.83
CA ASP A 168 19.67 15.74 10.15
C ASP A 168 20.20 14.87 8.99
N GLU A 169 19.46 14.78 7.87
CA GLU A 169 19.72 13.89 6.73
C GLU A 169 19.91 12.40 7.12
N LEU A 170 19.20 11.95 8.16
CA LEU A 170 19.21 10.57 8.64
C LEU A 170 18.02 9.76 8.14
N ASN A 171 16.87 10.40 7.90
CA ASN A 171 15.64 9.71 7.52
C ASN A 171 15.09 10.25 6.21
N LEU A 172 14.57 9.36 5.37
CA LEU A 172 13.88 9.71 4.12
C LEU A 172 12.41 9.28 4.20
N TYR A 173 11.51 10.22 3.97
CA TYR A 173 10.05 10.05 4.05
C TYR A 173 9.38 10.25 2.70
N ALA A 174 8.23 9.60 2.52
CA ALA A 174 7.34 9.83 1.38
C ALA A 174 6.59 11.16 1.54
N THR A 175 6.48 11.96 0.48
CA THR A 175 5.69 13.22 0.52
C THR A 175 4.26 13.05 0.01
N ILE A 176 3.93 11.90 -0.59
CA ILE A 176 2.61 11.59 -1.16
C ILE A 176 2.30 10.10 -0.97
N ASP A 177 1.04 9.72 -1.16
CA ASP A 177 0.63 8.33 -1.29
C ASP A 177 1.01 7.77 -2.68
N GLY A 178 1.48 6.53 -2.73
CA GLY A 178 1.83 5.90 -4.00
C GLY A 178 2.64 4.61 -3.87
N HIS A 179 3.33 4.24 -4.94
CA HIS A 179 4.21 3.06 -4.96
C HIS A 179 5.68 3.48 -4.90
N VAL A 180 6.46 2.80 -4.05
CA VAL A 180 7.89 3.05 -3.92
C VAL A 180 8.70 2.25 -4.94
N THR A 181 9.56 2.97 -5.66
CA THR A 181 10.51 2.41 -6.63
C THR A 181 11.90 2.99 -6.44
N THR A 182 12.89 2.30 -6.96
CA THR A 182 14.28 2.76 -6.99
C THR A 182 14.73 2.89 -8.43
N VAL A 183 15.13 4.09 -8.85
CA VAL A 183 15.66 4.40 -10.18
C VAL A 183 16.99 5.11 -10.01
N ASP A 184 18.05 4.64 -10.68
CA ASP A 184 19.40 5.20 -10.58
C ASP A 184 19.90 5.37 -9.13
N ASN A 185 19.67 4.36 -8.29
CA ASN A 185 19.95 4.38 -6.84
C ASN A 185 19.24 5.48 -6.05
N LYS A 186 18.17 6.09 -6.59
CA LYS A 186 17.30 7.05 -5.89
C LYS A 186 15.96 6.43 -5.60
N VAL A 187 15.46 6.65 -4.39
CA VAL A 187 14.14 6.23 -3.96
C VAL A 187 13.12 7.29 -4.35
N MET A 188 12.06 6.87 -5.02
CA MET A 188 10.97 7.75 -5.44
C MET A 188 9.61 7.10 -5.20
N VAL A 189 8.62 7.94 -4.97
CA VAL A 189 7.22 7.53 -4.78
C VAL A 189 6.40 8.01 -5.98
N ASN A 190 5.75 7.08 -6.67
CA ASN A 190 4.93 7.38 -7.83
C ASN A 190 3.44 7.28 -7.47
N PRO A 191 2.62 8.32 -7.69
CA PRO A 191 1.18 8.29 -7.42
C PRO A 191 0.37 7.60 -8.53
N VAL A 192 1.03 7.28 -9.64
CA VAL A 192 0.43 6.59 -10.79
C VAL A 192 1.18 5.29 -11.04
N LEU A 193 0.47 4.18 -10.99
CA LEU A 193 0.99 2.88 -11.41
C LEU A 193 0.76 2.71 -12.91
N THR A 194 1.85 2.57 -13.67
CA THR A 194 1.76 2.34 -15.13
C THR A 194 2.10 0.89 -15.45
N ILE A 195 1.14 0.18 -16.05
CA ILE A 195 1.31 -1.18 -16.56
C ILE A 195 1.39 -1.08 -18.09
N ALA A 196 2.56 -1.38 -18.64
CA ALA A 196 2.83 -1.23 -20.07
C ALA A 196 2.15 -2.30 -20.95
N GLY A 197 1.75 -3.43 -20.35
CA GLY A 197 1.10 -4.54 -21.04
C GLY A 197 -0.28 -4.85 -20.48
N ASP A 198 -0.62 -6.13 -20.53
CA ASP A 198 -1.90 -6.67 -20.08
C ASP A 198 -1.87 -7.02 -18.58
N VAL A 199 -3.04 -6.94 -17.94
CA VAL A 199 -3.26 -7.53 -16.63
C VAL A 199 -3.67 -8.98 -16.84
N ASP A 200 -2.70 -9.87 -16.68
CA ASP A 200 -2.81 -11.32 -16.86
C ASP A 200 -1.96 -12.07 -15.82
N TYR A 201 -1.66 -13.35 -16.05
CA TYR A 201 -0.85 -14.16 -15.12
C TYR A 201 0.58 -13.65 -14.89
N SER A 202 1.09 -12.78 -15.78
CA SER A 202 2.41 -12.15 -15.61
C SER A 202 2.37 -10.92 -14.69
N THR A 203 1.21 -10.26 -14.59
CA THR A 203 1.01 -9.05 -13.78
C THR A 203 0.29 -9.36 -12.46
N GLY A 204 -0.63 -10.31 -12.45
CA GLY A 204 -1.49 -10.63 -11.32
C GLY A 204 -2.62 -9.62 -11.12
N ASP A 205 -3.32 -9.74 -9.99
CA ASP A 205 -4.29 -8.74 -9.55
C ASP A 205 -3.54 -7.47 -9.13
N VAL A 206 -4.17 -6.32 -9.36
CA VAL A 206 -3.59 -5.00 -9.09
C VAL A 206 -4.36 -4.37 -7.94
N ASP A 207 -3.66 -4.04 -6.85
CA ASP A 207 -4.23 -3.26 -5.75
C ASP A 207 -3.32 -2.05 -5.44
N PHE A 208 -3.80 -0.86 -5.80
CA PHE A 208 -3.02 0.36 -5.77
C PHE A 208 -3.78 1.51 -5.13
N VAL A 209 -3.13 2.23 -4.21
CA VAL A 209 -3.76 3.34 -3.47
C VAL A 209 -3.98 4.59 -4.33
N GLY A 210 -3.24 4.75 -5.43
CA GLY A 210 -3.35 5.88 -6.34
C GLY A 210 -4.00 5.51 -7.68
N ASN A 211 -3.66 6.26 -8.72
CA ASN A 211 -4.21 6.07 -10.07
C ASN A 211 -3.53 4.91 -10.79
N VAL A 212 -4.28 4.13 -11.57
CA VAL A 212 -3.75 3.02 -12.36
C VAL A 212 -3.92 3.31 -13.84
N SER A 213 -2.84 3.20 -14.61
CA SER A 213 -2.84 3.36 -16.07
C SER A 213 -2.35 2.07 -16.73
N ILE A 214 -3.25 1.38 -17.44
CA ILE A 214 -2.99 0.13 -18.14
C ILE A 214 -2.99 0.41 -19.65
N SER A 215 -1.86 0.13 -20.30
CA SER A 215 -1.72 0.32 -21.75
C SER A 215 -2.31 -0.83 -22.56
N GLY A 216 -2.42 -2.02 -21.98
CA GLY A 216 -3.01 -3.20 -22.58
C GLY A 216 -4.44 -3.47 -22.14
N ASN A 217 -4.78 -4.75 -22.08
CA ASN A 217 -6.09 -5.28 -21.70
C ASN A 217 -6.13 -5.74 -20.24
N ILE A 218 -7.34 -5.87 -19.69
CA ILE A 218 -7.55 -6.60 -18.43
C ILE A 218 -8.26 -7.91 -18.78
N ASN A 219 -7.54 -9.02 -18.62
CA ASN A 219 -8.01 -10.33 -19.03
C ASN A 219 -8.96 -10.95 -18.00
N SER A 220 -9.65 -12.00 -18.43
CA SER A 220 -10.69 -12.63 -17.62
C SER A 220 -10.14 -13.25 -16.34
N GLY A 221 -10.86 -13.04 -15.24
CA GLY A 221 -10.52 -13.60 -13.93
C GLY A 221 -9.58 -12.75 -13.09
N PHE A 222 -9.07 -11.63 -13.62
CA PHE A 222 -8.22 -10.69 -12.87
C PHE A 222 -9.03 -9.57 -12.22
N LYS A 223 -8.44 -9.00 -11.17
CA LYS A 223 -9.01 -7.89 -10.40
C LYS A 223 -8.08 -6.69 -10.40
N VAL A 224 -8.65 -5.50 -10.59
CA VAL A 224 -7.94 -4.23 -10.48
C VAL A 224 -8.69 -3.34 -9.49
N ASN A 225 -8.06 -3.04 -8.36
CA ASN A 225 -8.52 -2.13 -7.35
C ASN A 225 -7.62 -0.90 -7.31
N SER A 226 -8.22 0.28 -7.44
CA SER A 226 -7.54 1.57 -7.39
C SER A 226 -8.19 2.50 -6.37
N GLY A 227 -7.37 3.10 -5.51
CA GLY A 227 -7.78 4.18 -4.62
C GLY A 227 -7.95 5.54 -5.32
N GLY A 228 -7.66 5.60 -6.62
CA GLY A 228 -7.86 6.76 -7.49
C GLY A 228 -8.62 6.41 -8.76
N ASP A 229 -8.20 6.99 -9.88
CA ASP A 229 -8.75 6.75 -11.22
C ASP A 229 -8.07 5.57 -11.92
N VAL A 230 -8.82 4.88 -12.80
CA VAL A 230 -8.29 3.81 -13.65
C VAL A 230 -8.43 4.18 -15.12
N GLU A 231 -7.32 4.26 -15.85
CA GLU A 231 -7.30 4.37 -17.32
C GLU A 231 -6.87 3.04 -17.93
N VAL A 232 -7.69 2.49 -18.83
CA VAL A 232 -7.39 1.31 -19.64
C VAL A 232 -7.41 1.71 -21.11
N ARG A 233 -6.28 1.55 -21.81
CA ARG A 233 -6.21 1.86 -23.24
C ARG A 233 -6.78 0.74 -24.11
N GLY A 234 -6.66 -0.51 -23.67
CA GLY A 234 -7.21 -1.68 -24.35
C GLY A 234 -8.65 -1.98 -23.95
N PHE A 235 -8.96 -3.27 -23.86
CA PHE A 235 -10.26 -3.85 -23.53
C PHE A 235 -10.29 -4.38 -22.10
N ILE A 236 -11.49 -4.44 -21.53
CA ILE A 236 -11.74 -5.18 -20.29
C ILE A 236 -12.59 -6.39 -20.65
N GLU A 237 -12.08 -7.59 -20.40
CA GLU A 237 -12.71 -8.85 -20.79
C GLU A 237 -12.90 -9.76 -19.58
N GLY A 238 -14.11 -9.86 -19.03
CA GLY A 238 -14.43 -10.82 -17.95
C GLY A 238 -13.69 -10.58 -16.62
N ALA A 239 -13.38 -9.32 -16.32
CA ALA A 239 -12.59 -8.91 -15.15
C ALA A 239 -13.41 -8.07 -14.15
N GLU A 240 -12.88 -7.93 -12.93
CA GLU A 240 -13.45 -7.04 -11.90
C GLU A 240 -12.57 -5.79 -11.74
N VAL A 241 -13.14 -4.61 -11.98
CA VAL A 241 -12.40 -3.35 -11.86
C VAL A 241 -13.14 -2.41 -10.91
N THR A 242 -12.48 -2.02 -9.83
CA THR A 242 -13.00 -1.08 -8.83
C THR A 242 -12.09 0.14 -8.72
N ALA A 243 -12.67 1.32 -8.84
CA ALA A 243 -11.96 2.60 -8.68
C ALA A 243 -12.70 3.49 -7.67
N ALA A 244 -11.94 4.08 -6.74
CA ALA A 244 -12.47 5.09 -5.83
C ALA A 244 -12.67 6.46 -6.53
N GLY A 245 -12.14 6.64 -7.73
CA GLY A 245 -12.44 7.74 -8.65
C GLY A 245 -13.28 7.31 -9.85
N SER A 246 -12.85 7.71 -11.05
CA SER A 246 -13.46 7.39 -12.34
C SER A 246 -12.72 6.28 -13.08
N ILE A 247 -13.43 5.58 -13.97
CA ILE A 247 -12.86 4.54 -14.84
C ILE A 247 -13.00 4.99 -16.29
N MET A 248 -11.90 5.01 -17.04
CA MET A 248 -11.89 5.33 -18.47
C MET A 248 -11.32 4.16 -19.26
N VAL A 249 -12.14 3.59 -20.14
CA VAL A 249 -11.78 2.52 -21.05
C VAL A 249 -11.83 3.06 -22.47
N ARG A 250 -10.66 3.16 -23.13
CA ARG A 250 -10.59 3.64 -24.51
C ARG A 250 -11.08 2.59 -25.51
N GLY A 251 -10.88 1.31 -25.22
CA GLY A 251 -11.49 0.21 -25.93
C GLY A 251 -12.90 -0.10 -25.42
N GLY A 252 -13.28 -1.37 -25.51
CA GLY A 252 -14.59 -1.87 -25.09
C GLY A 252 -14.57 -2.61 -23.75
N ILE A 253 -15.75 -2.75 -23.18
CA ILE A 253 -16.02 -3.57 -22.01
C ILE A 253 -16.87 -4.76 -22.45
N THR A 254 -16.35 -5.97 -22.30
CA THR A 254 -17.04 -7.22 -22.61
C THR A 254 -16.75 -8.29 -21.57
N GLY A 255 -17.47 -9.40 -21.57
CA GLY A 255 -17.11 -10.54 -20.72
C GLY A 255 -18.26 -11.41 -20.23
N CYS A 256 -19.26 -11.65 -21.09
CA CYS A 256 -20.24 -12.71 -20.90
C CYS A 256 -20.86 -12.76 -19.50
N MET A 257 -21.27 -11.59 -18.98
CA MET A 257 -21.89 -11.37 -17.67
C MET A 257 -20.98 -11.59 -16.44
N LYS A 258 -19.68 -11.81 -16.63
CA LYS A 258 -18.69 -11.92 -15.56
C LYS A 258 -18.00 -10.60 -15.24
N THR A 259 -18.00 -9.67 -16.18
CA THR A 259 -17.37 -8.35 -16.01
C THR A 259 -18.17 -7.49 -15.05
N LEU A 260 -17.49 -7.02 -14.01
CA LEU A 260 -18.04 -6.11 -13.02
C LEU A 260 -17.15 -4.89 -12.91
N ILE A 261 -17.69 -3.72 -13.23
CA ILE A 261 -16.95 -2.46 -13.16
C ILE A 261 -17.67 -1.54 -12.19
N LYS A 262 -16.93 -1.06 -11.18
CA LYS A 262 -17.42 -0.18 -10.13
C LYS A 262 -16.57 1.08 -10.07
N ALA A 263 -17.18 2.23 -10.29
CA ALA A 263 -16.55 3.53 -10.10
C ALA A 263 -17.35 4.35 -9.11
N ARG A 264 -16.67 4.99 -8.15
CA ARG A 264 -17.34 5.94 -7.24
C ARG A 264 -17.85 7.16 -8.00
N ASP A 265 -17.11 7.62 -9.01
CA ASP A 265 -17.48 8.76 -9.84
C ASP A 265 -18.11 8.27 -11.15
N SER A 266 -17.42 8.44 -12.29
CA SER A 266 -17.99 8.17 -13.61
C SER A 266 -17.26 7.05 -14.35
N ILE A 267 -17.96 6.39 -15.28
CA ILE A 267 -17.40 5.37 -16.18
C ILE A 267 -17.48 5.89 -17.62
N TYR A 268 -16.36 5.83 -18.33
CA TYR A 268 -16.24 6.17 -19.74
C TYR A 268 -15.82 4.92 -20.52
N ALA A 269 -16.53 4.60 -21.60
CA ALA A 269 -16.21 3.43 -22.42
C ALA A 269 -16.49 3.68 -23.91
N HIS A 270 -15.81 2.96 -24.80
CA HIS A 270 -16.16 3.01 -26.22
C HIS A 270 -17.48 2.26 -26.49
N PHE A 271 -17.59 1.02 -26.03
CA PHE A 271 -18.81 0.23 -26.06
C PHE A 271 -18.87 -0.70 -24.84
N VAL A 272 -20.07 -1.18 -24.53
CA VAL A 272 -20.33 -2.09 -23.41
C VAL A 272 -21.19 -3.23 -23.90
N GLU A 273 -20.73 -4.47 -23.71
CA GLU A 273 -21.45 -5.66 -24.12
C GLU A 273 -21.44 -6.71 -23.00
N ASN A 274 -22.59 -7.34 -22.73
CA ASN A 274 -22.71 -8.44 -21.77
C ASN A 274 -21.99 -8.18 -20.43
N SER A 275 -22.13 -6.97 -19.86
CA SER A 275 -21.33 -6.53 -18.71
C SER A 275 -22.18 -5.83 -17.65
N ARG A 276 -21.64 -5.75 -16.42
CA ARG A 276 -22.26 -5.02 -15.31
C ARG A 276 -21.42 -3.80 -14.94
N LEU A 277 -22.01 -2.62 -15.07
CA LEU A 277 -21.37 -1.35 -14.76
C LEU A 277 -22.14 -0.68 -13.64
N ASP A 278 -21.40 -0.10 -12.70
CA ASP A 278 -21.94 0.60 -11.56
C ASP A 278 -21.13 1.87 -11.28
N ALA A 279 -21.73 3.02 -11.57
CA ALA A 279 -21.14 4.34 -11.39
C ALA A 279 -21.92 5.15 -10.34
N GLY A 280 -21.21 5.82 -9.43
CA GLY A 280 -21.86 6.74 -8.49
C GLY A 280 -22.38 8.03 -9.14
N ARG A 281 -21.82 8.44 -10.28
CA ARG A 281 -22.25 9.59 -11.08
C ARG A 281 -22.68 9.14 -12.49
N ASP A 282 -21.91 9.43 -13.53
CA ASP A 282 -22.35 9.28 -14.91
C ASP A 282 -21.72 8.06 -15.59
N VAL A 283 -22.44 7.46 -16.55
CA VAL A 283 -21.89 6.47 -17.48
C VAL A 283 -21.97 7.04 -18.90
N ILE A 284 -20.82 7.21 -19.53
CA ILE A 284 -20.70 7.79 -20.87
C ILE A 284 -20.10 6.75 -21.81
N VAL A 285 -20.92 6.31 -22.76
CA VAL A 285 -20.54 5.32 -23.77
C VAL A 285 -20.56 5.98 -25.14
N ARG A 286 -19.61 5.67 -26.01
CA ARG A 286 -19.58 6.26 -27.35
C ARG A 286 -20.53 5.54 -28.30
N GLU A 287 -20.28 4.25 -28.55
CA GLU A 287 -20.92 3.53 -29.65
C GLU A 287 -22.23 2.85 -29.24
N ALA A 288 -22.18 1.90 -28.30
CA ALA A 288 -23.33 1.07 -27.97
C ALA A 288 -23.26 0.45 -26.56
N ILE A 289 -24.44 0.24 -25.99
CA ILE A 289 -24.69 -0.59 -24.81
C ILE A 289 -25.53 -1.80 -25.27
N MET A 290 -25.01 -3.00 -25.06
CA MET A 290 -25.61 -4.24 -25.55
C MET A 290 -25.73 -5.28 -24.43
N GLN A 291 -26.94 -5.80 -24.20
CA GLN A 291 -27.22 -6.89 -23.26
C GLN A 291 -26.56 -6.73 -21.89
N SER A 292 -26.56 -5.50 -21.37
CA SER A 292 -25.77 -5.12 -20.18
C SER A 292 -26.66 -4.59 -19.07
N PHE A 293 -26.14 -4.61 -17.84
CA PHE A 293 -26.79 -4.02 -16.68
C PHE A 293 -25.97 -2.83 -16.23
N ILE A 294 -26.53 -1.63 -16.36
CA ILE A 294 -25.82 -0.39 -16.08
C ILE A 294 -26.58 0.40 -15.03
N LYS A 295 -25.87 0.78 -13.97
CA LYS A 295 -26.35 1.66 -12.91
C LYS A 295 -25.52 2.93 -12.90
N ALA A 296 -26.20 4.07 -12.87
CA ALA A 296 -25.57 5.39 -12.76
C ALA A 296 -26.37 6.24 -11.76
N GLY A 297 -25.70 6.82 -10.77
CA GLY A 297 -26.36 7.76 -9.86
C GLY A 297 -26.78 9.08 -10.52
N GLY A 298 -26.16 9.43 -11.65
CA GLY A 298 -26.41 10.61 -12.47
C GLY A 298 -27.07 10.26 -13.81
N ASN A 299 -26.33 10.46 -14.90
CA ASN A 299 -26.82 10.31 -16.27
C ASN A 299 -26.17 9.12 -16.99
N ILE A 300 -26.88 8.55 -17.96
CA ILE A 300 -26.33 7.58 -18.90
C ILE A 300 -26.45 8.17 -20.29
N LYS A 301 -25.32 8.40 -20.95
CA LYS A 301 -25.27 9.01 -22.28
C LYS A 301 -24.56 8.09 -23.24
N VAL A 302 -25.24 7.76 -24.34
CA VAL A 302 -24.62 7.12 -25.49
C VAL A 302 -24.56 8.14 -26.61
N SER A 303 -23.35 8.54 -26.98
CA SER A 303 -23.12 9.66 -27.88
C SER A 303 -22.01 9.36 -28.88
N ASP A 304 -22.40 8.95 -30.09
CA ASP A 304 -21.56 8.86 -31.29
C ASP A 304 -22.47 8.60 -32.51
N ARG A 305 -21.93 8.14 -33.64
CA ARG A 305 -22.66 7.89 -34.89
C ARG A 305 -23.83 6.92 -34.71
N ARG A 306 -23.62 5.78 -34.01
CA ARG A 306 -24.63 4.75 -33.77
C ARG A 306 -25.46 5.01 -32.51
N ALA A 307 -24.81 5.29 -31.38
CA ALA A 307 -25.41 5.58 -30.07
C ALA A 307 -26.63 4.69 -29.73
N LEU A 308 -26.38 3.40 -29.65
CA LEU A 308 -27.39 2.36 -29.52
C LEU A 308 -27.51 1.83 -28.09
N ILE A 309 -28.72 1.60 -27.60
CA ILE A 309 -28.98 0.80 -26.39
C ILE A 309 -29.87 -0.38 -26.77
N VAL A 310 -29.36 -1.61 -26.69
CA VAL A 310 -30.10 -2.83 -27.03
C VAL A 310 -29.93 -3.91 -25.99
N GLY A 311 -31.02 -4.29 -25.33
CA GLY A 311 -31.04 -5.42 -24.41
C GLY A 311 -30.43 -5.11 -23.04
N GLY A 312 -31.03 -5.71 -22.02
CA GLY A 312 -30.61 -5.53 -20.63
C GLY A 312 -31.34 -4.38 -19.93
N THR A 313 -30.73 -3.88 -18.86
CA THR A 313 -31.34 -2.89 -17.96
C THR A 313 -30.40 -1.71 -17.76
N VAL A 314 -30.90 -0.51 -18.05
CA VAL A 314 -30.16 0.76 -17.92
C VAL A 314 -30.89 1.62 -16.90
N GLN A 315 -30.25 1.91 -15.77
CA GLN A 315 -30.84 2.66 -14.66
C GLN A 315 -30.03 3.93 -14.38
N ALA A 316 -30.65 5.10 -14.49
CA ALA A 316 -30.00 6.38 -14.23
C ALA A 316 -30.78 7.21 -13.21
N GLY A 317 -30.08 7.98 -12.37
CA GLY A 317 -30.75 8.89 -11.43
C GLY A 317 -31.50 10.03 -12.11
N ARG A 318 -30.99 10.55 -13.24
CA ARG A 318 -31.50 11.78 -13.88
C ARG A 318 -31.94 11.57 -15.32
N GLU A 319 -31.02 11.24 -16.21
CA GLU A 319 -31.26 11.22 -17.65
C GLU A 319 -30.65 9.99 -18.31
N VAL A 320 -31.38 9.42 -19.28
CA VAL A 320 -30.83 8.47 -20.26
C VAL A 320 -30.97 9.08 -21.65
N GLU A 321 -29.85 9.24 -22.35
CA GLU A 321 -29.79 9.78 -23.71
C GLU A 321 -29.13 8.78 -24.66
N ALA A 322 -29.79 8.49 -25.79
CA ALA A 322 -29.25 7.68 -26.88
C ALA A 322 -29.88 8.09 -28.21
N LYS A 323 -29.30 7.67 -29.35
CA LYS A 323 -29.96 7.84 -30.65
C LYS A 323 -31.02 6.79 -30.87
N VAL A 324 -30.68 5.53 -30.57
CA VAL A 324 -31.56 4.39 -30.79
C VAL A 324 -31.68 3.58 -29.51
N ILE A 325 -32.91 3.30 -29.09
CA ILE A 325 -33.20 2.41 -27.96
C ILE A 325 -34.06 1.25 -28.44
N GLY A 326 -33.64 0.03 -28.11
CA GLY A 326 -34.27 -1.21 -28.56
C GLY A 326 -33.82 -1.65 -29.95
N SER A 327 -34.38 -2.77 -30.41
CA SER A 327 -34.05 -3.38 -31.69
C SER A 327 -35.30 -3.73 -32.49
N ARG A 328 -35.16 -3.88 -33.81
CA ARG A 328 -36.24 -4.37 -34.68
C ARG A 328 -36.72 -5.79 -34.34
N LEU A 329 -35.87 -6.55 -33.64
CA LEU A 329 -36.18 -7.90 -33.16
C LEU A 329 -36.89 -7.88 -31.80
N ALA A 330 -37.34 -6.71 -31.33
CA ALA A 330 -38.02 -6.52 -30.06
C ALA A 330 -37.26 -7.09 -28.85
N THR A 331 -35.92 -6.93 -28.86
CA THR A 331 -35.08 -7.33 -27.73
C THR A 331 -35.49 -6.54 -26.49
N GLN A 332 -35.86 -7.25 -25.42
CA GLN A 332 -36.32 -6.63 -24.18
C GLN A 332 -35.25 -5.68 -23.64
N THR A 333 -35.58 -4.39 -23.61
CA THR A 333 -34.70 -3.32 -23.15
C THR A 333 -35.44 -2.52 -22.09
N ILE A 334 -34.89 -2.46 -20.88
CA ILE A 334 -35.51 -1.78 -19.75
C ILE A 334 -34.69 -0.52 -19.46
N VAL A 335 -35.36 0.64 -19.51
CA VAL A 335 -34.75 1.93 -19.20
C VAL A 335 -35.49 2.52 -18.00
N GLU A 336 -34.77 2.74 -16.90
CA GLU A 336 -35.33 3.27 -15.66
C GLU A 336 -34.64 4.59 -15.30
N VAL A 337 -35.42 5.65 -15.08
CA VAL A 337 -34.89 6.96 -14.70
C VAL A 337 -35.68 7.62 -13.55
N GLY A 338 -35.03 8.56 -12.87
CA GLY A 338 -35.66 9.44 -11.88
C GLY A 338 -35.52 9.00 -10.43
N VAL A 339 -34.92 7.83 -10.19
CA VAL A 339 -34.55 7.36 -8.85
C VAL A 339 -33.10 6.90 -8.90
N ASN A 340 -32.28 7.37 -7.97
CA ASN A 340 -30.88 6.92 -7.88
C ASN A 340 -30.85 5.40 -7.61
N PRO A 341 -30.24 4.59 -8.50
CA PRO A 341 -30.19 3.13 -8.36
C PRO A 341 -29.58 2.68 -7.03
N HIS A 342 -28.56 3.40 -6.54
CA HIS A 342 -27.86 3.10 -5.28
C HIS A 342 -28.78 3.24 -4.07
N LEU A 343 -29.57 4.31 -4.04
CA LEU A 343 -30.55 4.54 -2.97
C LEU A 343 -31.68 3.51 -3.02
N ARG A 344 -32.07 3.06 -4.22
CA ARG A 344 -33.08 2.00 -4.39
C ARG A 344 -32.57 0.65 -3.90
N ASP A 345 -31.32 0.30 -4.21
CA ASP A 345 -30.69 -0.91 -3.69
C ASP A 345 -30.55 -0.85 -2.15
N GLU A 346 -30.13 0.31 -1.62
CA GLU A 346 -30.05 0.55 -0.17
C GLU A 346 -31.42 0.40 0.49
N TYR A 347 -32.47 0.99 -0.09
CA TYR A 347 -33.85 0.88 0.37
C TYR A 347 -34.32 -0.58 0.42
N HIS A 348 -34.10 -1.35 -0.65
CA HIS A 348 -34.51 -2.76 -0.68
C HIS A 348 -33.73 -3.61 0.34
N THR A 349 -32.44 -3.31 0.54
CA THR A 349 -31.58 -3.99 1.52
C THR A 349 -32.05 -3.71 2.95
N LEU A 350 -32.26 -2.43 3.28
CA LEU A 350 -32.76 -2.00 4.59
C LEU A 350 -34.17 -2.51 4.88
N THR A 351 -35.05 -2.54 3.87
CA THR A 351 -36.41 -3.07 4.06
C THR A 351 -36.39 -4.56 4.38
N ARG A 352 -35.54 -5.33 3.69
CA ARG A 352 -35.35 -6.75 3.99
C ARG A 352 -34.77 -6.97 5.37
N GLU A 353 -33.74 -6.19 5.74
CA GLU A 353 -33.12 -6.26 7.06
C GLU A 353 -34.11 -5.90 8.18
N LYS A 354 -34.95 -4.89 7.97
CA LYS A 354 -36.04 -4.51 8.87
C LYS A 354 -37.02 -5.66 9.09
N ASP A 355 -37.44 -6.33 8.03
CA ASP A 355 -38.38 -7.44 8.11
C ASP A 355 -37.77 -8.66 8.84
N GLU A 356 -36.48 -8.95 8.61
CA GLU A 356 -35.77 -10.02 9.31
C GLU A 356 -35.61 -9.71 10.80
N LYS A 357 -35.15 -8.51 11.17
CA LYS A 357 -35.04 -8.08 12.57
C LYS A 357 -36.39 -8.02 13.29
N ARG A 358 -37.45 -7.60 12.59
CA ARG A 358 -38.81 -7.56 13.14
C ARG A 358 -39.30 -8.96 13.50
N LYS A 359 -39.08 -9.96 12.63
CA LYS A 359 -39.39 -11.37 12.93
C LYS A 359 -38.64 -11.86 14.17
N THR A 360 -37.35 -11.55 14.28
CA THR A 360 -36.55 -11.92 15.48
C THR A 360 -37.10 -11.25 16.75
N MET A 361 -37.46 -9.97 16.67
CA MET A 361 -38.08 -9.26 17.79
C MET A 361 -39.41 -9.88 18.20
N ASP A 362 -40.25 -10.29 17.25
CA ASP A 362 -41.53 -10.97 17.52
C ASP A 362 -41.34 -12.32 18.23
N ILE A 363 -40.30 -13.09 17.85
CA ILE A 363 -39.94 -14.34 18.52
C ILE A 363 -39.50 -14.08 19.97
N ILE A 364 -38.62 -13.09 20.20
CA ILE A 364 -38.15 -12.74 21.55
C ILE A 364 -39.33 -12.26 22.41
N ASN A 365 -40.19 -11.40 21.86
CA ASN A 365 -41.40 -10.94 22.55
C ASN A 365 -42.33 -12.10 22.91
N HIS A 366 -42.52 -13.07 22.00
CA HIS A 366 -43.33 -14.26 22.27
C HIS A 366 -42.72 -15.10 23.40
N ASN A 367 -41.41 -15.33 23.38
CA ASN A 367 -40.71 -16.05 24.43
C ASN A 367 -40.84 -15.33 25.78
N LEU A 368 -40.67 -14.00 25.82
CA LEU A 368 -40.86 -13.20 27.03
C LEU A 368 -42.30 -13.26 27.56
N GLN A 369 -43.32 -13.24 26.68
CA GLN A 369 -44.71 -13.43 27.09
C GLN A 369 -44.94 -14.83 27.67
N MET A 370 -44.31 -15.87 27.13
CA MET A 370 -44.37 -17.22 27.70
C MET A 370 -43.71 -17.28 29.09
N PHE A 371 -42.58 -16.59 29.29
CA PHE A 371 -41.97 -16.44 30.61
C PHE A 371 -42.89 -15.71 31.60
N GLN A 372 -43.56 -14.64 31.18
CA GLN A 372 -44.50 -13.88 32.03
C GLN A 372 -45.75 -14.70 32.38
N ARG A 373 -46.31 -15.46 31.42
CA ARG A 373 -47.49 -16.31 31.61
C ARG A 373 -47.23 -17.54 32.48
N SER A 374 -45.97 -17.94 32.63
CA SER A 374 -45.57 -19.07 33.47
C SER A 374 -45.76 -18.81 34.97
N GLY A 375 -46.12 -17.58 35.38
CA GLY A 375 -46.57 -17.27 36.74
C GLY A 375 -45.50 -17.40 37.84
N ILE A 376 -44.21 -17.45 37.46
CA ILE A 376 -43.09 -17.57 38.39
C ILE A 376 -42.72 -16.16 38.88
N SER A 377 -42.89 -15.90 40.18
CA SER A 377 -42.44 -14.67 40.82
C SER A 377 -40.92 -14.50 40.61
N PRO A 378 -40.42 -13.27 40.35
CA PRO A 378 -39.00 -13.02 40.09
C PRO A 378 -38.03 -13.51 41.18
N GLU A 379 -38.54 -13.76 42.39
CA GLU A 379 -37.82 -14.28 43.55
C GLU A 379 -37.52 -15.80 43.48
N ASN A 380 -38.28 -16.59 42.70
CA ASN A 380 -38.13 -18.05 42.60
C ASN A 380 -37.49 -18.53 41.27
N LEU A 381 -36.88 -17.62 40.51
CA LEU A 381 -36.16 -17.96 39.27
C LEU A 381 -34.76 -18.49 39.58
N SER A 382 -34.37 -19.60 38.93
CA SER A 382 -32.97 -20.08 39.00
C SER A 382 -32.02 -19.07 38.36
N GLU A 383 -30.79 -18.98 38.87
CA GLU A 383 -29.76 -18.05 38.37
C GLU A 383 -29.53 -18.16 36.86
N LYS A 384 -29.61 -19.37 36.28
CA LYS A 384 -29.53 -19.57 34.82
C LYS A 384 -30.65 -18.86 34.05
N ARG A 385 -31.89 -18.90 34.56
CA ARG A 385 -33.04 -18.26 33.91
C ARG A 385 -33.01 -16.74 34.03
N LYS A 386 -32.48 -16.19 35.14
CA LYS A 386 -32.26 -14.75 35.28
C LYS A 386 -31.26 -14.23 34.25
N ILE A 387 -30.14 -14.93 34.06
CA ILE A 387 -29.13 -14.57 33.06
C ILE A 387 -29.71 -14.62 31.63
N GLU A 388 -30.50 -15.64 31.32
CA GLU A 388 -31.17 -15.76 30.02
C GLU A 388 -32.18 -14.63 29.78
N LEU A 389 -32.96 -14.25 30.79
CA LEU A 389 -33.89 -13.13 30.72
C LEU A 389 -33.17 -11.79 30.50
N ILE A 390 -32.08 -11.54 31.23
CA ILE A 390 -31.26 -10.32 31.06
C ILE A 390 -30.72 -10.27 29.62
N LYS A 391 -30.17 -11.37 29.10
CA LYS A 391 -29.70 -11.46 27.71
C LYS A 391 -30.80 -11.19 26.69
N MET A 392 -32.01 -11.72 26.92
CA MET A 392 -33.16 -11.46 26.04
C MET A 392 -33.58 -10.00 26.08
N LEU A 393 -33.62 -9.37 27.25
CA LEU A 393 -33.97 -7.94 27.41
C LEU A 393 -32.91 -7.02 26.77
N ASP A 394 -31.62 -7.33 26.96
CA ASP A 394 -30.52 -6.60 26.32
C ASP A 394 -30.58 -6.72 24.79
N SER A 395 -30.82 -7.94 24.28
CA SER A 395 -31.01 -8.18 22.85
C SER A 395 -32.22 -7.43 22.30
N LEU A 396 -33.32 -7.39 23.04
CA LEU A 396 -34.52 -6.65 22.62
C LEU A 396 -34.25 -5.13 22.56
N LYS A 397 -33.51 -4.61 23.54
CA LYS A 397 -33.09 -3.20 23.57
C LYS A 397 -32.22 -2.86 22.36
N SER A 398 -31.20 -3.68 22.05
CA SER A 398 -30.33 -3.44 20.88
C SER A 398 -31.11 -3.57 19.56
N LEU A 399 -31.95 -4.60 19.41
CA LEU A 399 -32.78 -4.78 18.21
C LEU A 399 -33.73 -3.61 17.98
N ARG A 400 -34.35 -3.05 19.04
CA ARG A 400 -35.21 -1.87 18.92
C ARG A 400 -34.44 -0.66 18.41
N GLN A 401 -33.26 -0.41 18.97
CA GLN A 401 -32.41 0.72 18.55
C GLN A 401 -31.98 0.58 17.08
N GLU A 402 -31.59 -0.62 16.66
CA GLU A 402 -31.26 -0.90 15.26
C GLU A 402 -32.47 -0.72 14.33
N LEU A 403 -33.66 -1.21 14.72
CA LEU A 403 -34.89 -1.06 13.93
C LEU A 403 -35.31 0.41 13.78
N GLU A 404 -35.11 1.21 14.83
CA GLU A 404 -35.35 2.66 14.81
C GLU A 404 -34.42 3.34 13.81
N GLN A 405 -33.10 3.09 13.89
CA GLN A 405 -32.11 3.61 12.95
C GLN A 405 -32.40 3.23 11.49
N ILE A 406 -32.76 1.96 11.25
CA ILE A 406 -33.13 1.48 9.91
C ILE A 406 -34.40 2.20 9.41
N THR A 407 -35.41 2.36 10.28
CA THR A 407 -36.67 3.01 9.90
C THR A 407 -36.46 4.49 9.59
N GLU A 408 -35.66 5.20 10.39
CA GLU A 408 -35.27 6.58 10.10
C GLU A 408 -34.55 6.69 8.75
N ARG A 409 -33.60 5.79 8.48
CA ARG A 409 -32.87 5.78 7.21
C ARG A 409 -33.80 5.52 6.02
N ILE A 410 -34.74 4.59 6.13
CA ILE A 410 -35.76 4.32 5.10
C ILE A 410 -36.58 5.59 4.81
N ILE A 411 -37.08 6.28 5.84
CA ILE A 411 -37.86 7.52 5.68
C ILE A 411 -37.03 8.60 4.98
N ILE A 412 -35.74 8.73 5.30
CA ILE A 412 -34.83 9.67 4.62
C ILE A 412 -34.72 9.33 3.13
N ILE A 413 -34.56 8.05 2.78
CA ILE A 413 -34.46 7.60 1.38
C ILE A 413 -35.78 7.83 0.64
N GLU A 414 -36.94 7.53 1.23
CA GLU A 414 -38.26 7.78 0.64
C GLU A 414 -38.48 9.27 0.35
N ASN A 415 -38.06 10.16 1.26
CA ASN A 415 -38.11 11.60 1.04
C ASN A 415 -37.19 12.05 -0.11
N GLN A 416 -36.07 11.36 -0.33
CA GLN A 416 -35.19 11.62 -1.47
C GLN A 416 -35.81 11.14 -2.80
N PHE A 417 -36.59 10.06 -2.79
CA PHE A 417 -37.35 9.60 -3.97
C PHE A 417 -38.43 10.60 -4.39
N GLN A 418 -39.06 11.31 -3.46
CA GLN A 418 -40.08 12.31 -3.78
C GLN A 418 -39.51 13.58 -4.44
N LYS A 419 -38.21 13.86 -4.24
CA LYS A 419 -37.50 14.96 -4.92
C LYS A 419 -37.11 14.54 -6.34
N ILE A 420 -38.08 14.10 -7.15
CA ILE A 420 -37.86 13.74 -8.55
C ILE A 420 -37.37 14.99 -9.28
N GLN A 421 -36.04 15.11 -9.40
CA GLN A 421 -35.41 16.05 -10.31
C GLN A 421 -35.85 15.67 -11.72
N ALA A 422 -36.15 16.66 -12.57
CA ALA A 422 -36.66 16.53 -13.93
C ALA A 422 -36.02 15.35 -14.71
N ALA A 423 -36.61 14.17 -14.55
CA ALA A 423 -36.07 12.93 -15.06
C ALA A 423 -36.63 12.71 -16.46
N LYS A 424 -35.76 12.30 -17.36
CA LYS A 424 -36.13 12.20 -18.77
C LYS A 424 -35.34 11.15 -19.53
N VAL A 425 -36.00 10.58 -20.52
CA VAL A 425 -35.36 9.68 -21.49
C VAL A 425 -35.41 10.36 -22.85
N ARG A 426 -34.26 10.68 -23.41
CA ARG A 426 -34.12 11.34 -24.71
C ARG A 426 -33.67 10.36 -25.77
N VAL A 427 -34.43 10.28 -26.84
CA VAL A 427 -34.14 9.41 -27.98
C VAL A 427 -34.05 10.23 -29.25
N LEU A 428 -32.83 10.41 -29.73
CA LEU A 428 -32.53 11.33 -30.83
C LEU A 428 -32.96 10.81 -32.21
N GLU A 429 -33.19 9.51 -32.40
CA GLU A 429 -33.62 8.95 -33.69
C GLU A 429 -34.84 8.05 -33.56
N THR A 430 -34.75 6.88 -32.92
CA THR A 430 -35.85 5.90 -32.88
C THR A 430 -35.83 5.04 -31.63
N VAL A 431 -36.99 4.89 -30.98
CA VAL A 431 -37.27 3.83 -30.01
C VAL A 431 -38.02 2.71 -30.70
N TYR A 432 -37.56 1.48 -30.57
CA TYR A 432 -38.22 0.30 -31.13
C TYR A 432 -39.21 -0.34 -30.15
N PRO A 433 -40.17 -1.15 -30.65
CA PRO A 433 -41.06 -1.94 -29.82
C PRO A 433 -40.31 -2.88 -28.86
N GLY A 434 -40.93 -3.17 -27.71
CA GLY A 434 -40.36 -4.04 -26.67
C GLY A 434 -39.46 -3.30 -25.65
N VAL A 435 -39.31 -1.98 -25.81
CA VAL A 435 -38.66 -1.12 -24.82
C VAL A 435 -39.66 -0.78 -23.71
N ARG A 436 -39.25 -1.01 -22.47
CA ARG A 436 -39.98 -0.60 -21.27
C ARG A 436 -39.26 0.59 -20.64
N ILE A 437 -39.92 1.74 -20.61
CA ILE A 437 -39.43 2.96 -20.00
C ILE A 437 -40.12 3.14 -18.65
N SER A 438 -39.35 3.27 -17.57
CA SER A 438 -39.86 3.55 -16.24
C SER A 438 -39.32 4.90 -15.80
N ILE A 439 -40.20 5.84 -15.43
CA ILE A 439 -39.81 7.12 -14.83
C ILE A 439 -40.46 7.20 -13.45
N GLY A 440 -39.66 7.08 -12.40
CA GLY A 440 -40.17 6.90 -11.05
C GLY A 440 -41.03 5.63 -10.94
N GLN A 441 -42.30 5.77 -10.54
CA GLN A 441 -43.25 4.66 -10.40
C GLN A 441 -44.04 4.36 -11.69
N SER A 442 -43.95 5.23 -12.69
CA SER A 442 -44.79 5.17 -13.89
C SER A 442 -44.06 4.45 -15.02
N ILE A 443 -44.79 3.58 -15.71
CA ILE A 443 -44.23 2.69 -16.74
C ILE A 443 -44.90 2.99 -18.07
N TYR A 444 -44.08 3.11 -19.11
CA TYR A 444 -44.50 3.21 -20.51
C TYR A 444 -43.90 2.05 -21.30
N ILE A 445 -44.73 1.32 -22.03
CA ILE A 445 -44.30 0.23 -22.91
C ILE A 445 -44.44 0.70 -24.34
N VAL A 446 -43.34 0.64 -25.08
CA VAL A 446 -43.31 1.02 -26.49
C VAL A 446 -43.80 -0.16 -27.33
N ASN A 447 -44.94 0.02 -27.99
CA ASN A 447 -45.57 -0.99 -28.86
C ASN A 447 -45.27 -0.76 -30.35
N ASP A 448 -45.11 0.50 -30.75
CA ASP A 448 -44.82 0.91 -32.12
C ASP A 448 -43.53 1.73 -32.16
N PRO A 449 -42.78 1.73 -33.28
CA PRO A 449 -41.56 2.52 -33.38
C PRO A 449 -41.85 4.02 -33.33
N ILE A 450 -41.22 4.72 -32.38
CA ILE A 450 -41.39 6.17 -32.17
C ILE A 450 -40.10 6.88 -32.55
N ARG A 451 -40.19 7.99 -33.30
CA ARG A 451 -39.02 8.78 -33.72
C ARG A 451 -38.94 10.10 -32.96
N TYR A 452 -37.71 10.59 -32.75
CA TYR A 452 -37.43 11.92 -32.17
C TYR A 452 -38.24 12.22 -30.90
N SER A 453 -38.12 11.35 -29.90
CA SER A 453 -38.98 11.35 -28.72
C SER A 453 -38.23 11.70 -27.44
N GLU A 454 -38.84 12.52 -26.59
CA GLU A 454 -38.45 12.73 -25.20
C GLU A 454 -39.58 12.24 -24.29
N PHE A 455 -39.24 11.34 -23.36
CA PHE A 455 -40.18 10.84 -22.36
C PHE A 455 -39.93 11.56 -21.05
N ILE A 456 -40.98 12.17 -20.50
CA ILE A 456 -40.94 12.91 -19.23
C ILE A 456 -42.07 12.45 -18.32
N LEU A 457 -41.88 12.63 -17.02
CA LEU A 457 -42.96 12.45 -16.05
C LEU A 457 -43.80 13.74 -15.98
N ASP A 458 -45.07 13.63 -16.36
CA ASP A 458 -46.02 14.74 -16.28
C ASP A 458 -47.32 14.26 -15.63
N GLN A 459 -47.75 14.94 -14.56
CA GLN A 459 -48.94 14.58 -13.76
C GLN A 459 -48.98 13.11 -13.27
N GLY A 460 -47.81 12.50 -13.03
CA GLY A 460 -47.71 11.11 -12.56
C GLY A 460 -47.82 10.05 -13.66
N GLU A 461 -47.90 10.45 -14.93
CA GLU A 461 -47.82 9.55 -16.08
C GLU A 461 -46.60 9.87 -16.93
N VAL A 462 -46.09 8.86 -17.65
CA VAL A 462 -45.00 9.07 -18.62
C VAL A 462 -45.63 9.60 -19.90
N ARG A 463 -45.35 10.86 -20.25
CA ARG A 463 -45.82 11.49 -21.48
C ARG A 463 -44.71 11.60 -22.52
N LEU A 464 -45.11 11.45 -23.78
CA LEU A 464 -44.28 11.68 -24.94
C LEU A 464 -44.28 13.16 -25.29
N THR A 465 -43.09 13.73 -25.46
CA THR A 465 -42.90 15.10 -25.96
C THR A 465 -41.98 15.06 -27.17
N SER A 466 -42.17 15.99 -28.11
CA SER A 466 -41.23 16.15 -29.23
C SER A 466 -39.89 16.66 -28.72
N LEU A 467 -38.80 16.11 -29.28
CA LEU A 467 -37.45 16.55 -28.95
C LEU A 467 -37.29 18.05 -29.27
N ARG A 468 -37.00 18.86 -28.25
CA ARG A 468 -36.67 20.29 -28.42
C ARG A 468 -35.21 20.51 -28.79
#